data_AF-I9VJK9-F1
#
_entry.id   AF-I9VJK9-F1
#
_cell.length_a   1.000
_cell.length_b   1.000
_cell.length_c   1.000
_cell.angle_alpha   90.00
_cell.angle_beta   90.00
_cell.angle_gamma   90.00
#
_symmetry.space_group_name_H-M   'P 1'
#
loop_
_entity.id
_entity.type
_entity.pdbx_description
1 polymer ?
#
loop_
_entity_poly.entity_id
_entity_poly.type
_entity_poly.pdbx_seq_one_letter_code
_entity_poly.pdbx_strand_id
1 'polypeptide(L)'
;MKKNLLLVGALVSAFLLASCSGGDKSKAPVVSTADIENAAEVIKYYNTSLGVLKDMVKEKDVNAVLDYMEQKGKAPALSAIVPPAVVSKDSAIVLNPGNCFNEETRQNLKQNYTGLFQARTEFYANFDTYLSYLKKKDVTNAKKLLDVNYQLSTQMSEYKQNIFDILSPFTEQAELVLLVDNPLKAQIMSVRKMSSTMQSILNLYARKHRMDGPRIDLKVAELTQQLDAAKKLPVVNGHEGEMKSYQAFLSQVETFIKQVKKVREKGEYSDADYDMLTSAFETSII
;
A
#
# COMPACT_ATOMS: atom_id res chain seq x y z
N MET A 1 12.90 -0.97 -16.48
CA MET A 1 13.07 0.25 -15.65
C MET A 1 12.61 -0.09 -14.24
N LYS A 2 13.55 -0.36 -13.32
CA LYS A 2 13.31 -0.92 -11.98
C LYS A 2 14.09 -0.13 -10.92
N LYS A 3 13.73 1.14 -10.75
CA LYS A 3 14.18 2.02 -9.66
C LYS A 3 13.04 3.03 -9.58
N ASN A 4 12.37 3.18 -8.43
CA ASN A 4 11.57 4.38 -8.07
C ASN A 4 10.75 4.16 -6.79
N LEU A 5 10.54 2.94 -6.31
CA LEU A 5 9.72 2.71 -5.11
C LEU A 5 10.50 2.78 -3.78
N LEU A 6 11.44 3.71 -3.68
CA LEU A 6 12.02 4.18 -2.41
C LEU A 6 11.31 5.45 -1.91
N LEU A 7 10.31 5.96 -2.66
CA LEU A 7 9.87 7.36 -2.55
C LEU A 7 9.01 7.71 -1.32
N VAL A 8 8.34 6.76 -0.67
CA VAL A 8 7.68 7.05 0.63
C VAL A 8 8.73 7.17 1.75
N GLY A 9 9.85 6.45 1.64
CA GLY A 9 11.03 6.65 2.49
C GLY A 9 11.89 7.86 2.09
N ALA A 10 11.95 8.17 0.80
CA ALA A 10 12.76 9.27 0.26
C ALA A 10 12.11 10.66 0.45
N LEU A 11 10.78 10.74 0.58
CA LEU A 11 10.09 11.97 1.02
C LEU A 11 10.59 12.42 2.39
N VAL A 12 10.94 11.48 3.27
CA VAL A 12 11.57 11.81 4.55
C VAL A 12 13.01 12.27 4.31
N SER A 13 13.75 11.70 3.35
CA SER A 13 15.13 12.09 3.06
C SER A 13 15.29 13.52 2.49
N ALA A 14 14.34 14.01 1.68
CA ALA A 14 14.39 15.39 1.18
C ALA A 14 14.03 16.42 2.27
N PHE A 15 13.13 16.08 3.18
CA PHE A 15 12.72 16.96 4.29
C PHE A 15 13.61 16.89 5.54
N LEU A 16 14.45 15.86 5.68
CA LEU A 16 15.36 15.69 6.82
C LEU A 16 16.67 16.48 6.70
N LEU A 17 17.01 17.02 5.52
CA LEU A 17 18.30 17.69 5.30
C LEU A 17 18.31 19.19 5.64
N ALA A 18 17.19 19.75 6.10
CA ALA A 18 17.08 21.14 6.50
C ALA A 18 16.79 21.29 8.00
N SER A 19 17.73 20.91 8.87
CA SER A 19 17.80 21.54 10.20
C SER A 19 19.14 21.29 10.91
N CYS A 20 20.12 22.12 10.56
CA CYS A 20 21.27 22.43 11.41
C CYS A 20 21.49 23.95 11.36
N SER A 21 20.54 24.72 11.90
CA SER A 21 20.80 26.12 12.24
C SER A 21 20.16 26.45 13.58
N GLY A 22 21.00 26.73 14.56
CA GLY A 22 20.60 27.02 15.93
C GLY A 22 19.71 28.25 16.05
N GLY A 23 18.69 28.14 16.89
CA GLY A 23 17.81 29.25 17.26
C GLY A 23 16.78 28.80 18.31
N ASP A 24 16.94 29.34 19.52
CA ASP A 24 16.05 29.37 20.69
C ASP A 24 15.40 28.10 21.25
N LYS A 25 15.88 27.75 22.46
CA LYS A 25 15.31 26.75 23.37
C LYS A 25 13.99 27.25 23.98
N SER A 26 12.91 27.19 23.21
CA SER A 26 11.57 27.07 23.80
C SER A 26 11.34 25.63 24.22
N LYS A 27 10.53 25.40 25.26
CA LYS A 27 10.24 24.09 25.87
C LYS A 27 9.56 23.14 24.86
N ALA A 28 10.34 22.55 23.97
CA ALA A 28 9.91 21.40 23.17
C ALA A 28 9.64 20.22 24.10
N PRO A 29 8.67 19.33 23.78
CA PRO A 29 8.56 18.06 24.48
C PRO A 29 9.90 17.35 24.36
N VAL A 30 10.53 17.03 25.49
CA VAL A 30 11.78 16.26 25.49
C VAL A 30 11.43 14.84 25.09
N VAL A 31 11.48 14.56 23.78
CA VAL A 31 11.42 13.21 23.25
C VAL A 31 12.64 12.46 23.77
N SER A 32 12.44 11.32 24.42
CA SER A 32 13.56 10.54 24.94
C SER A 32 14.26 9.76 23.82
N THR A 33 15.53 9.38 24.03
CA THR A 33 16.25 8.49 23.10
C THR A 33 15.49 7.18 22.88
N ALA A 34 14.85 6.65 23.93
CA ALA A 34 14.03 5.44 23.85
C ALA A 34 12.79 5.63 22.95
N ASP A 35 12.15 6.80 22.99
CA ASP A 35 11.01 7.10 22.10
C ASP A 35 11.45 7.15 20.63
N ILE A 36 12.62 7.73 20.36
CA ILE A 36 13.21 7.80 19.01
C ILE A 36 13.55 6.40 18.50
N GLU A 37 14.22 5.58 19.31
CA GLU A 37 14.56 4.19 18.97
C GLU A 37 13.30 3.36 18.69
N ASN A 38 12.27 3.49 19.55
CA ASN A 38 11.00 2.83 19.37
C ASN A 38 10.30 3.26 18.07
N ALA A 39 10.24 4.56 17.80
CA ALA A 39 9.68 5.10 16.57
C ALA A 39 10.43 4.62 15.33
N ALA A 40 11.76 4.57 15.38
CA ALA A 40 12.59 4.07 14.29
C ALA A 40 12.31 2.58 13.99
N GLU A 41 12.15 1.73 15.01
CA GLU A 41 11.79 0.32 14.81
C GLU A 41 10.38 0.15 14.23
N VAL A 42 9.41 0.99 14.62
CA VAL A 42 8.07 1.00 13.98
C VAL A 42 8.16 1.33 12.48
N ILE A 43 8.91 2.38 12.12
CA ILE A 43 9.07 2.78 10.70
C ILE A 43 9.82 1.73 9.90
N LYS A 44 10.84 1.10 10.49
CA LYS A 44 11.57 -0.01 9.88
C LYS A 44 10.67 -1.23 9.64
N TYR A 45 9.81 -1.58 10.61
CA TYR A 45 8.84 -2.66 10.42
C TYR A 45 7.87 -2.31 9.30
N TYR A 46 7.30 -1.10 9.28
CA TYR A 46 6.41 -0.64 8.20
C TYR A 46 7.07 -0.69 6.82
N ASN A 47 8.31 -0.23 6.68
CA ASN A 47 9.02 -0.26 5.41
C ASN A 47 9.29 -1.71 4.95
N THR A 48 9.60 -2.61 5.88
CA THR A 48 9.74 -4.04 5.59
C THR A 48 8.40 -4.62 5.14
N SER A 49 7.30 -4.28 5.83
CA SER A 49 5.95 -4.65 5.46
C SER A 49 5.56 -4.18 4.06
N LEU A 50 5.88 -2.95 3.69
CA LEU A 50 5.62 -2.40 2.36
C LEU A 50 6.31 -3.23 1.26
N GLY A 51 7.59 -3.58 1.47
CA GLY A 51 8.35 -4.42 0.55
C GLY A 51 7.76 -5.83 0.41
N VAL A 52 7.50 -6.50 1.54
CA VAL A 52 6.93 -7.85 1.54
C VAL A 52 5.56 -7.87 0.88
N LEU A 53 4.66 -6.96 1.26
CA LEU A 53 3.28 -6.94 0.74
C LEU A 53 3.23 -6.65 -0.75
N LYS A 54 4.13 -5.80 -1.25
CA LYS A 54 4.28 -5.55 -2.70
C LYS A 54 4.70 -6.81 -3.45
N ASP A 55 5.60 -7.61 -2.88
CA ASP A 55 6.06 -8.82 -3.55
C ASP A 55 5.09 -9.99 -3.41
N MET A 56 4.33 -10.04 -2.32
CA MET A 56 3.39 -11.13 -2.04
C MET A 56 2.07 -11.01 -2.78
N VAL A 57 1.56 -9.78 -2.91
CA VAL A 57 0.31 -9.49 -3.60
C VAL A 57 0.60 -8.45 -4.68
N LYS A 58 0.89 -8.97 -5.87
CA LYS A 58 1.02 -8.21 -7.12
C LYS A 58 -0.28 -8.33 -7.88
N GLU A 59 -1.11 -7.32 -7.81
CA GLU A 59 -2.50 -7.42 -8.26
C GLU A 59 -2.62 -7.74 -9.75
N LYS A 60 -1.73 -7.18 -10.60
CA LYS A 60 -1.69 -7.54 -12.03
C LYS A 60 -1.32 -9.00 -12.27
N ASP A 61 -0.41 -9.57 -11.48
CA ASP A 61 -0.01 -10.99 -11.61
C ASP A 61 -1.16 -11.90 -11.17
N VAL A 62 -1.83 -11.56 -10.06
CA VAL A 62 -3.02 -12.28 -9.57
C VAL A 62 -4.15 -12.22 -10.60
N ASN A 63 -4.41 -11.05 -11.18
CA ASN A 63 -5.42 -10.87 -12.22
C ASN A 63 -5.07 -11.68 -13.48
N ALA A 64 -3.81 -11.73 -13.88
CA ALA A 64 -3.37 -12.52 -15.03
C ALA A 64 -3.56 -14.04 -14.84
N VAL A 65 -3.35 -14.56 -13.62
CA VAL A 65 -3.67 -15.96 -13.28
C VAL A 65 -5.16 -16.21 -13.45
N LEU A 66 -6.01 -15.36 -12.86
CA LEU A 66 -7.46 -15.50 -12.89
C LEU A 66 -8.00 -15.39 -14.32
N ASP A 67 -7.53 -14.43 -15.11
CA ASP A 67 -7.90 -14.27 -16.52
C ASP A 67 -7.57 -15.52 -17.35
N TYR A 68 -6.41 -16.13 -17.10
CA TYR A 68 -6.04 -17.37 -17.77
C TYR A 68 -6.94 -18.54 -17.36
N MET A 69 -7.30 -18.62 -16.08
CA MET A 69 -8.25 -19.61 -15.59
C MET A 69 -9.62 -19.40 -16.24
N GLU A 70 -10.13 -18.17 -16.36
CA GLU A 70 -11.38 -17.86 -17.06
C GLU A 70 -11.36 -18.30 -18.53
N GLN A 71 -10.25 -18.06 -19.22
CA GLN A 71 -10.04 -18.44 -20.61
C GLN A 71 -9.79 -19.94 -20.81
N LYS A 72 -9.84 -20.74 -19.74
CA LYS A 72 -9.63 -22.20 -19.76
C LYS A 72 -8.29 -22.59 -20.42
N GLY A 73 -7.27 -21.76 -20.23
CA GLY A 73 -5.95 -21.95 -20.81
C GLY A 73 -5.87 -21.81 -22.34
N LYS A 74 -6.83 -21.11 -22.96
CA LYS A 74 -6.83 -20.82 -24.41
C LYS A 74 -6.02 -19.58 -24.80
N ALA A 75 -5.53 -18.81 -23.83
CA ALA A 75 -4.62 -17.69 -24.07
C ALA A 75 -3.25 -18.20 -24.56
N PRO A 76 -2.48 -17.42 -25.36
CA PRO A 76 -1.09 -17.74 -25.64
C PRO A 76 -0.33 -18.04 -24.35
N ALA A 77 0.54 -19.06 -24.39
CA ALA A 77 1.16 -19.69 -23.23
C ALA A 77 1.65 -18.69 -22.16
N LEU A 78 1.11 -18.84 -20.94
CA LEU A 78 1.60 -18.27 -19.69
C LEU A 78 3.03 -18.77 -19.40
N SER A 79 4.02 -18.31 -20.14
CA SER A 79 5.42 -18.63 -19.87
C SER A 79 5.96 -17.98 -18.58
N ALA A 80 5.16 -17.16 -17.88
CA ALA A 80 5.70 -16.17 -16.95
C ALA A 80 4.91 -15.91 -15.66
N ILE A 81 4.06 -16.82 -15.16
CA ILE A 81 3.55 -16.70 -13.79
C ILE A 81 4.07 -17.86 -12.95
N VAL A 82 5.39 -17.89 -12.78
CA VAL A 82 5.97 -18.59 -11.64
C VAL A 82 5.57 -17.77 -10.42
N PRO A 83 4.93 -18.35 -9.38
CA PRO A 83 4.69 -17.62 -8.14
C PRO A 83 6.01 -17.00 -7.69
N PRO A 84 6.11 -15.66 -7.57
CA PRO A 84 7.38 -15.06 -7.18
C PRO A 84 7.84 -15.68 -5.87
N ALA A 85 9.11 -16.10 -5.82
CA ALA A 85 9.67 -16.67 -4.62
C ALA A 85 9.56 -15.64 -3.49
N VAL A 86 8.99 -16.07 -2.36
CA VAL A 86 8.96 -15.26 -1.15
C VAL A 86 10.41 -15.08 -0.69
N VAL A 87 10.87 -13.84 -0.55
CA VAL A 87 12.20 -13.57 0.02
C VAL A 87 12.17 -14.00 1.49
N SER A 88 12.67 -15.19 1.78
CA SER A 88 12.56 -15.87 3.08
C SER A 88 13.01 -15.02 4.27
N LYS A 89 14.00 -14.14 4.08
CA LYS A 89 14.52 -13.27 5.12
C LYS A 89 13.50 -12.24 5.61
N ASP A 90 12.75 -11.63 4.71
CA ASP A 90 11.82 -10.56 5.07
C ASP A 90 10.51 -11.13 5.63
N SER A 91 10.13 -12.35 5.22
CA SER A 91 9.04 -13.11 5.86
C SER A 91 9.31 -13.38 7.34
N ALA A 92 10.55 -13.71 7.70
CA ALA A 92 10.91 -13.93 9.10
C ALA A 92 10.76 -12.64 9.92
N ILE A 93 11.08 -11.48 9.36
CA ILE A 93 10.94 -10.18 10.04
C ILE A 93 9.45 -9.88 10.29
N VAL A 94 8.62 -9.97 9.26
CA VAL A 94 7.20 -9.58 9.40
C VAL A 94 6.40 -10.54 10.30
N LEU A 95 6.80 -11.81 10.40
CA LEU A 95 6.21 -12.78 11.33
C LEU A 95 6.68 -12.62 12.78
N ASN A 96 7.68 -11.76 13.04
CA ASN A 96 8.22 -11.52 14.37
C ASN A 96 8.22 -10.02 14.70
N PRO A 97 7.05 -9.37 14.78
CA PRO A 97 6.97 -7.96 15.20
C PRO A 97 7.61 -7.76 16.58
N GLY A 98 8.44 -6.71 16.67
CA GLY A 98 9.19 -6.34 17.87
C GLY A 98 8.29 -5.84 19.01
N ASN A 99 8.91 -5.55 20.15
CA ASN A 99 8.24 -5.01 21.34
C ASN A 99 7.86 -3.52 21.21
N CYS A 100 8.18 -2.89 20.08
CA CYS A 100 7.67 -1.55 19.74
C CYS A 100 6.15 -1.53 19.50
N PHE A 101 5.54 -2.71 19.32
CA PHE A 101 4.11 -2.92 19.30
C PHE A 101 3.65 -3.64 20.56
N ASN A 102 2.44 -3.33 21.03
CA ASN A 102 1.80 -4.07 22.12
C ASN A 102 1.46 -5.51 21.70
N GLU A 103 1.19 -6.38 22.69
CA GLU A 103 1.01 -7.81 22.42
C GLU A 103 -0.15 -8.11 21.46
N GLU A 104 -1.29 -7.43 21.63
CA GLU A 104 -2.45 -7.58 20.73
C GLU A 104 -2.09 -7.25 19.29
N THR A 105 -1.40 -6.12 19.07
CA THR A 105 -0.94 -5.70 17.73
C THR A 105 0.02 -6.72 17.14
N ARG A 106 0.95 -7.25 17.94
CA ARG A 106 1.89 -8.28 17.49
C ARG A 106 1.16 -9.55 17.05
N GLN A 107 0.15 -9.98 17.80
CA GLN A 107 -0.66 -11.16 17.43
C GLN A 107 -1.48 -10.89 16.17
N ASN A 108 -2.12 -9.72 16.07
CA ASN A 108 -2.91 -9.34 14.90
C ASN A 108 -2.06 -9.28 13.62
N LEU A 109 -0.85 -8.71 13.69
CA LEU A 109 0.11 -8.69 12.57
C LEU A 109 0.50 -10.11 12.16
N LYS A 110 0.90 -10.95 13.12
CA LYS A 110 1.25 -12.36 12.87
C LYS A 110 0.12 -13.13 12.21
N GLN A 111 -1.10 -12.97 12.71
CA GLN A 111 -2.29 -13.63 12.18
C GLN A 111 -2.56 -13.22 10.73
N ASN A 112 -2.53 -11.91 10.43
CA ASN A 112 -2.78 -11.43 9.07
C ASN A 112 -1.67 -11.85 8.09
N TYR A 113 -0.40 -11.81 8.49
CA TYR A 113 0.69 -12.32 7.64
C TYR A 113 0.60 -13.83 7.41
N THR A 114 0.27 -14.60 8.45
CA THR A 114 0.09 -16.06 8.33
C THR A 114 -1.05 -16.39 7.37
N GLY A 115 -2.21 -15.74 7.55
CA GLY A 115 -3.36 -15.89 6.65
C GLY A 115 -3.04 -15.49 5.21
N LEU A 116 -2.31 -14.39 5.02
CA LEU A 116 -1.85 -13.96 3.71
C LEU A 116 -0.97 -15.01 3.03
N PHE A 117 0.04 -15.54 3.73
CA PHE A 117 0.95 -16.54 3.18
C PHE A 117 0.23 -17.86 2.86
N GLN A 118 -0.71 -18.27 3.71
CA GLN A 118 -1.54 -19.47 3.49
C GLN A 118 -2.44 -19.28 2.26
N ALA A 119 -3.23 -18.20 2.21
CA ALA A 119 -4.12 -17.92 1.08
C ALA A 119 -3.36 -17.83 -0.25
N ARG A 120 -2.18 -17.20 -0.24
CA ARG A 120 -1.30 -17.16 -1.41
C ARG A 120 -0.82 -18.55 -1.82
N THR A 121 -0.39 -19.37 -0.86
CA THR A 121 0.07 -20.73 -1.14
C THR A 121 -1.05 -21.57 -1.77
N GLU A 122 -2.25 -21.49 -1.20
CA GLU A 122 -3.43 -22.18 -1.72
C GLU A 122 -3.83 -21.68 -3.12
N PHE A 123 -3.77 -20.37 -3.37
CA PHE A 123 -4.11 -19.77 -4.66
C PHE A 123 -3.29 -20.38 -5.81
N TYR A 124 -1.98 -20.50 -5.63
CA TYR A 124 -1.09 -21.07 -6.65
C TYR A 124 -1.16 -22.60 -6.72
N ALA A 125 -1.34 -23.30 -5.59
CA ALA A 125 -1.57 -24.75 -5.60
C ALA A 125 -2.87 -25.13 -6.32
N ASN A 126 -3.92 -24.33 -6.13
CA ASN A 126 -5.19 -24.47 -6.84
C ASN A 126 -5.03 -24.18 -8.33
N PHE A 127 -4.17 -23.23 -8.71
CA PHE A 127 -3.87 -22.99 -10.13
C PHE A 127 -3.23 -24.22 -10.79
N ASP A 128 -2.22 -24.83 -10.17
CA ASP A 128 -1.60 -26.05 -10.70
C ASP A 128 -2.59 -27.22 -10.81
N THR A 129 -3.47 -27.36 -9.82
CA THR A 129 -4.54 -28.36 -9.80
C THR A 129 -5.58 -28.08 -10.88
N TYR A 130 -5.94 -26.81 -11.09
CA TYR A 130 -6.84 -26.36 -12.15
C TYR A 130 -6.31 -26.75 -13.54
N LEU A 131 -5.02 -26.52 -13.81
CA LEU A 131 -4.39 -26.96 -15.06
C LEU A 131 -4.46 -28.48 -15.25
N SER A 132 -4.32 -29.23 -14.16
CA SER A 132 -4.43 -30.70 -14.18
C SER A 132 -5.87 -31.16 -14.50
N TYR A 133 -6.90 -30.48 -14.00
CA TYR A 133 -8.28 -30.75 -14.37
C TYR A 133 -8.57 -30.45 -15.84
N LEU A 134 -8.05 -29.33 -16.37
CA LEU A 134 -8.20 -29.00 -17.79
C LEU A 134 -7.60 -30.08 -18.70
N LYS A 135 -6.41 -30.60 -18.36
CA LYS A 135 -5.78 -31.72 -19.10
C LYS A 135 -6.64 -32.97 -19.10
N LYS A 136 -7.34 -33.24 -17.99
CA LYS A 136 -8.29 -34.36 -17.83
C LYS A 136 -9.68 -34.07 -18.40
N LYS A 137 -9.91 -32.89 -18.98
CA LYS A 137 -11.22 -32.40 -19.45
C LYS A 137 -12.29 -32.32 -18.36
N ASP A 138 -11.89 -32.24 -17.09
CA ASP A 138 -12.79 -32.10 -15.94
C ASP A 138 -13.15 -30.62 -15.72
N VAL A 139 -14.02 -30.11 -16.59
CA VAL A 139 -14.44 -28.70 -16.56
C VAL A 139 -15.24 -28.34 -15.31
N THR A 140 -15.88 -29.31 -14.67
CA THR A 140 -16.72 -29.10 -13.48
C THR A 140 -15.85 -28.77 -12.27
N ASN A 141 -14.82 -29.58 -12.00
CA ASN A 141 -13.92 -29.30 -10.87
C ASN A 141 -12.97 -28.13 -11.17
N ALA A 142 -12.58 -27.93 -12.43
CA ALA A 142 -11.87 -26.73 -12.84
C ALA A 142 -12.65 -25.46 -12.50
N LYS A 143 -13.96 -25.41 -12.80
CA LYS A 143 -14.80 -24.25 -12.46
C LYS A 143 -14.85 -24.00 -10.94
N LYS A 144 -15.00 -25.04 -10.12
CA LYS A 144 -15.01 -24.90 -8.65
C LYS A 144 -13.70 -24.29 -8.13
N LEU A 145 -12.55 -24.69 -8.67
CA LEU A 145 -11.27 -24.10 -8.28
C LEU A 145 -11.11 -22.64 -8.72
N LEU A 146 -11.67 -22.25 -9.87
CA LEU A 146 -11.73 -20.84 -10.26
C LEU A 146 -12.53 -20.02 -9.24
N ASP A 147 -13.70 -20.50 -8.83
CA ASP A 147 -14.53 -19.83 -7.83
C ASP A 147 -13.80 -19.65 -6.49
N VAL A 148 -13.04 -20.67 -6.05
CA VAL A 148 -12.17 -20.61 -4.87
C VAL A 148 -11.03 -19.61 -5.05
N ASN A 149 -10.38 -19.59 -6.21
CA ASN A 149 -9.28 -18.65 -6.47
C ASN A 149 -9.73 -17.18 -6.51
N TYR A 150 -10.95 -16.89 -6.93
CA TYR A 150 -11.50 -15.54 -6.73
C TYR A 150 -11.63 -15.18 -5.24
N GLN A 151 -11.98 -16.14 -4.37
CA GLN A 151 -12.11 -15.88 -2.93
C GLN A 151 -10.74 -15.63 -2.31
N LEU A 152 -9.76 -16.47 -2.65
CA LEU A 152 -8.39 -16.36 -2.18
C LEU A 152 -7.74 -15.04 -2.63
N SER A 153 -7.99 -14.59 -3.87
CA SER A 153 -7.53 -13.28 -4.36
C SER A 153 -8.07 -12.11 -3.52
N THR A 154 -9.36 -12.14 -3.18
CA THR A 154 -9.98 -11.16 -2.27
C THR A 154 -9.35 -11.23 -0.88
N GLN A 155 -9.22 -12.42 -0.29
CA GLN A 155 -8.61 -12.61 1.04
C GLN A 155 -7.17 -12.10 1.09
N MET A 156 -6.34 -12.39 0.09
CA MET A 156 -4.97 -11.87 0.01
C MET A 156 -4.95 -10.33 0.01
N SER A 157 -5.86 -9.72 -0.75
CA SER A 157 -6.01 -8.26 -0.81
C SER A 157 -6.52 -7.66 0.50
N GLU A 158 -7.39 -8.37 1.21
CA GLU A 158 -7.90 -7.97 2.54
C GLU A 158 -6.82 -8.09 3.61
N TYR A 159 -6.09 -9.20 3.69
CA TYR A 159 -4.97 -9.33 4.62
C TYR A 159 -3.92 -8.24 4.40
N LYS A 160 -3.58 -7.93 3.14
CA LYS A 160 -2.69 -6.81 2.80
C LYS A 160 -3.20 -5.49 3.36
N GLN A 161 -4.49 -5.18 3.17
CA GLN A 161 -5.08 -3.95 3.67
C GLN A 161 -5.15 -3.91 5.20
N ASN A 162 -5.54 -5.02 5.84
CA ASN A 162 -5.61 -5.13 7.30
C ASN A 162 -4.24 -4.86 7.94
N ILE A 163 -3.15 -5.35 7.36
CA ILE A 163 -1.80 -5.08 7.86
C ILE A 163 -1.50 -3.58 7.81
N PHE A 164 -1.83 -2.90 6.71
CA PHE A 164 -1.66 -1.44 6.63
C PHE A 164 -2.55 -0.70 7.62
N ASP A 165 -3.80 -1.12 7.79
CA ASP A 165 -4.74 -0.52 8.73
C ASP A 165 -4.26 -0.69 10.19
N ILE A 166 -3.69 -1.85 10.55
CA ILE A 166 -3.07 -2.10 11.86
C ILE A 166 -1.86 -1.19 12.08
N LEU A 167 -0.98 -1.04 11.07
CA LEU A 167 0.26 -0.27 11.21
C LEU A 167 0.04 1.23 11.19
N SER A 168 -0.98 1.72 10.49
CA SER A 168 -1.23 3.15 10.25
C SER A 168 -1.16 4.03 11.51
N PRO A 169 -1.87 3.73 12.62
CA PRO A 169 -1.80 4.60 13.81
C PRO A 169 -0.42 4.59 14.48
N PHE A 170 0.31 3.46 14.45
CA PHE A 170 1.66 3.39 15.02
C PHE A 170 2.66 4.15 14.17
N THR A 171 2.56 4.07 12.85
CA THR A 171 3.41 4.84 11.95
C THR A 171 3.15 6.34 12.07
N GLU A 172 1.88 6.74 12.21
CA GLU A 172 1.53 8.15 12.42
C GLU A 172 2.16 8.67 13.72
N GLN A 173 2.07 7.91 14.81
CA GLN A 173 2.70 8.27 16.08
C GLN A 173 4.23 8.29 16.01
N ALA A 174 4.85 7.30 15.36
CA ALA A 174 6.29 7.22 15.19
C ALA A 174 6.82 8.41 14.37
N GLU A 175 6.12 8.83 13.33
CA GLU A 175 6.50 9.99 12.52
C GLU A 175 6.37 11.29 13.31
N LEU A 176 5.34 11.45 14.16
CA LEU A 176 5.22 12.60 15.04
C LEU A 176 6.42 12.75 15.99
N VAL A 177 6.92 11.62 16.51
CA VAL A 177 8.12 11.57 17.34
C VAL A 177 9.36 11.97 16.53
N LEU A 178 9.55 11.37 15.35
CA LEU A 178 10.73 11.59 14.51
C LEU A 178 10.76 12.98 13.86
N LEU A 179 9.61 13.64 13.71
CA LEU A 179 9.47 14.96 13.11
C LEU A 179 9.24 16.06 14.15
N VAL A 180 9.45 15.80 15.45
CA VAL A 180 9.03 16.70 16.54
C VAL A 180 9.46 18.15 16.31
N ASP A 181 10.70 18.37 15.90
CA ASP A 181 11.33 19.68 15.65
C ASP A 181 11.31 20.10 14.17
N ASN A 182 10.66 19.33 13.28
CA ASN A 182 10.60 19.66 11.86
C ASN A 182 9.53 20.74 11.62
N PRO A 183 9.87 21.92 11.07
CA PRO A 183 8.92 23.00 10.82
C PRO A 183 7.84 22.63 9.79
N LEU A 184 8.09 21.61 8.97
CA LEU A 184 7.20 21.08 7.93
C LEU A 184 6.48 19.80 8.36
N LYS A 185 6.51 19.45 9.65
CA LYS A 185 5.89 18.23 10.20
C LYS A 185 4.46 18.03 9.69
N ALA A 186 3.59 19.04 9.79
CA ALA A 186 2.19 18.89 9.40
C ALA A 186 2.01 18.58 7.90
N GLN A 187 2.83 19.20 7.05
CA GLN A 187 2.83 18.98 5.60
C GLN A 187 3.39 17.60 5.24
N ILE A 188 4.46 17.15 5.91
CA ILE A 188 5.01 15.81 5.72
C ILE A 188 3.98 14.74 6.12
N MET A 189 3.36 14.89 7.29
CA MET A 189 2.33 13.98 7.77
C MET A 189 1.14 13.90 6.82
N SER A 190 0.69 15.03 6.27
CA SER A 190 -0.44 15.05 5.34
C SER A 190 -0.12 14.35 4.02
N VAL A 191 1.08 14.57 3.45
CA VAL A 191 1.57 13.86 2.24
C VAL A 191 1.57 12.35 2.47
N ARG A 192 2.10 11.89 3.60
CA ARG A 192 2.19 10.46 3.92
C ARG A 192 0.82 9.82 4.07
N LYS A 193 -0.08 10.48 4.78
CA LYS A 193 -1.47 10.03 4.99
C LYS A 193 -2.22 9.91 3.67
N MET A 194 -2.21 10.97 2.85
CA MET A 194 -2.85 10.97 1.53
C MET A 194 -2.23 9.93 0.59
N SER A 195 -0.90 9.75 0.60
CA SER A 195 -0.23 8.73 -0.21
C SER A 195 -0.69 7.32 0.16
N SER A 196 -0.88 7.05 1.45
CA SER A 196 -1.35 5.76 1.96
C SER A 196 -2.81 5.52 1.55
N THR A 197 -3.67 6.54 1.62
CA THR A 197 -5.06 6.46 1.17
C THR A 197 -5.16 6.29 -0.36
N MET A 198 -4.33 6.99 -1.16
CA MET A 198 -4.23 6.77 -2.61
C MET A 198 -3.83 5.33 -2.94
N GLN A 199 -2.82 4.78 -2.26
CA GLN A 199 -2.42 3.39 -2.44
C GLN A 199 -3.53 2.39 -2.05
N SER A 200 -4.28 2.67 -0.98
CA SER A 200 -5.43 1.84 -0.59
C SER A 200 -6.52 1.84 -1.68
N ILE A 201 -6.80 2.99 -2.28
CA ILE A 201 -7.71 3.11 -3.43
C ILE A 201 -7.22 2.27 -4.61
N LEU A 202 -5.93 2.34 -4.94
CA LEU A 202 -5.34 1.52 -6.02
C LEU A 202 -5.48 0.02 -5.74
N ASN A 203 -5.18 -0.43 -4.52
CA ASN A 203 -5.30 -1.84 -4.13
C ASN A 203 -6.75 -2.34 -4.24
N LEU A 204 -7.74 -1.50 -3.88
CA LEU A 204 -9.16 -1.84 -4.01
C LEU A 204 -9.61 -1.87 -5.47
N TYR A 205 -9.19 -0.88 -6.27
CA TYR A 205 -9.51 -0.82 -7.69
C TYR A 205 -8.92 -2.00 -8.45
N ALA A 206 -7.73 -2.47 -8.07
CA ALA A 206 -7.03 -3.57 -8.71
C ALA A 206 -7.70 -4.95 -8.55
N ARG A 207 -8.74 -5.07 -7.72
CA ARG A 207 -9.53 -6.30 -7.53
C ARG A 207 -10.46 -6.55 -8.74
N LYS A 208 -9.88 -6.81 -9.91
CA LYS A 208 -10.57 -6.90 -11.22
C LYS A 208 -11.90 -7.66 -11.18
N HIS A 209 -11.88 -8.86 -10.61
CA HIS A 209 -13.03 -9.78 -10.62
C HIS A 209 -14.04 -9.55 -9.49
N ARG A 210 -13.68 -8.75 -8.48
CA ARG A 210 -14.53 -8.41 -7.32
C ARG A 210 -14.25 -6.99 -6.81
N MET A 211 -14.39 -6.01 -7.69
CA MET A 211 -14.14 -4.63 -7.33
C MET A 211 -15.12 -4.17 -6.26
N ASP A 212 -14.60 -3.64 -5.14
CA ASP A 212 -15.40 -3.12 -4.04
C ASP A 212 -15.64 -1.62 -4.24
N GLY A 213 -16.60 -1.31 -5.11
CA GLY A 213 -16.97 0.06 -5.46
C GLY A 213 -17.31 0.94 -4.25
N PRO A 214 -18.25 0.53 -3.38
CA PRO A 214 -18.59 1.30 -2.18
C PRO A 214 -17.39 1.58 -1.27
N ARG A 215 -16.46 0.61 -1.10
CA ARG A 215 -15.26 0.83 -0.29
C ARG A 215 -14.29 1.81 -0.95
N ILE A 216 -14.17 1.80 -2.27
CA ILE A 216 -13.40 2.83 -3.01
C ILE A 216 -14.03 4.21 -2.77
N ASP A 217 -15.35 4.33 -2.88
CA ASP A 217 -16.05 5.60 -2.72
C ASP A 217 -15.87 6.16 -1.30
N LEU A 218 -15.90 5.30 -0.27
CA LEU A 218 -15.54 5.66 1.11
C LEU A 218 -14.09 6.16 1.24
N LYS A 219 -13.13 5.48 0.61
CA LYS A 219 -11.72 5.89 0.64
C LYS A 219 -11.46 7.18 -0.15
N VAL A 220 -12.21 7.44 -1.22
CA VAL A 220 -12.18 8.72 -1.94
C VAL A 220 -12.74 9.84 -1.07
N ALA A 221 -13.80 9.60 -0.30
CA ALA A 221 -14.32 10.57 0.66
C ALA A 221 -13.28 10.87 1.77
N GLU A 222 -12.62 9.84 2.29
CA GLU A 222 -11.51 9.99 3.25
C GLU A 222 -10.36 10.82 2.67
N LEU A 223 -9.91 10.52 1.45
CA LEU A 223 -8.86 11.27 0.77
C LEU A 223 -9.25 12.73 0.51
N THR A 224 -10.52 12.98 0.18
CA THR A 224 -11.05 14.34 -0.02
C THR A 224 -10.99 15.14 1.29
N GLN A 225 -11.38 14.54 2.42
CA GLN A 225 -11.28 15.19 3.73
C GLN A 225 -9.83 15.48 4.12
N GLN A 226 -8.92 14.54 3.85
CA GLN A 226 -7.49 14.73 4.09
C GLN A 226 -6.94 15.90 3.24
N LEU A 227 -7.31 15.97 1.96
CA LEU A 227 -6.94 17.06 1.07
C LEU A 227 -7.48 18.42 1.55
N ASP A 228 -8.74 18.47 2.00
CA ASP A 228 -9.35 19.69 2.51
C ASP A 228 -8.69 20.19 3.80
N ALA A 229 -8.26 19.27 4.68
CA ALA A 229 -7.46 19.62 5.86
C ALA A 229 -6.05 20.10 5.46
N ALA A 230 -5.43 19.42 4.51
CA ALA A 230 -4.08 19.72 4.00
C ALA A 230 -3.98 21.10 3.33
N LYS A 231 -5.03 21.52 2.62
CA LYS A 231 -5.16 22.86 1.99
C LYS A 231 -5.27 24.01 3.00
N LYS A 232 -5.61 23.72 4.26
CA LYS A 232 -5.74 24.71 5.35
C LYS A 232 -4.46 24.88 6.16
N LEU A 233 -3.43 24.05 5.92
CA LEU A 233 -2.16 24.20 6.63
C LEU A 233 -1.48 25.52 6.27
N PRO A 234 -0.85 26.21 7.25
CA PRO A 234 -0.20 27.48 7.00
C PRO A 234 1.02 27.32 6.09
N VAL A 235 1.35 28.40 5.37
CA VAL A 235 2.64 28.54 4.69
C VAL A 235 3.73 28.63 5.75
N VAL A 236 4.84 27.93 5.53
CA VAL A 236 6.00 27.95 6.41
C VAL A 236 7.09 28.80 5.77
N ASN A 237 7.41 29.93 6.41
CA ASN A 237 8.40 30.90 5.91
C ASN A 237 9.81 30.28 5.87
N GLY A 238 10.60 30.62 4.86
CA GLY A 238 11.96 30.07 4.68
C GLY A 238 12.01 28.67 4.07
N HIS A 239 10.86 28.16 3.59
CA HIS A 239 10.71 26.86 2.95
C HIS A 239 9.90 26.98 1.63
N GLU A 240 10.15 28.03 0.85
CA GLU A 240 9.36 28.35 -0.35
C GLU A 240 9.42 27.25 -1.40
N GLY A 241 10.57 26.55 -1.52
CA GLY A 241 10.74 25.42 -2.42
C GLY A 241 9.86 24.24 -2.03
N GLU A 242 9.91 23.84 -0.77
CA GLU A 242 9.12 22.75 -0.21
C GLU A 242 7.63 23.07 -0.24
N MET A 243 7.23 24.32 0.01
CA MET A 243 5.84 24.75 -0.11
C MET A 243 5.33 24.68 -1.54
N LYS A 244 6.17 24.99 -2.54
CA LYS A 244 5.81 24.81 -3.95
C LYS A 244 5.62 23.33 -4.30
N SER A 245 6.53 22.46 -3.84
CA SER A 245 6.38 21.00 -4.03
C SER A 245 5.14 20.45 -3.32
N TYR A 246 4.87 20.91 -2.10
CA TYR A 246 3.68 20.52 -1.34
C TYR A 246 2.39 20.92 -2.06
N GLN A 247 2.29 22.15 -2.56
CA GLN A 247 1.13 22.59 -3.35
C GLN A 247 0.96 21.80 -4.65
N ALA A 248 2.07 21.47 -5.33
CA ALA A 248 2.03 20.61 -6.51
C ALA A 248 1.48 19.23 -6.16
N PHE A 249 1.93 18.61 -5.07
CA PHE A 249 1.38 17.36 -4.55
C PHE A 249 -0.14 17.47 -4.31
N LEU A 250 -0.62 18.51 -3.62
CA LEU A 250 -2.07 18.69 -3.38
C LEU A 250 -2.88 18.79 -4.68
N SER A 251 -2.35 19.45 -5.70
CA SER A 251 -2.98 19.54 -7.02
C SER A 251 -3.04 18.18 -7.72
N GLN A 252 -2.00 17.37 -7.58
CA GLN A 252 -1.96 16.02 -8.12
C GLN A 252 -2.92 15.07 -7.39
N VAL A 253 -3.05 15.17 -6.06
CA VAL A 253 -4.08 14.43 -5.30
C VAL A 253 -5.48 14.81 -5.75
N GLU A 254 -5.76 16.08 -5.99
CA GLU A 254 -7.06 16.51 -6.51
C GLU A 254 -7.36 15.92 -7.90
N THR A 255 -6.33 15.86 -8.75
CA THR A 255 -6.41 15.22 -10.06
C THR A 255 -6.69 13.72 -9.95
N PHE A 256 -5.98 13.03 -9.06
CA PHE A 256 -6.19 11.62 -8.76
C PHE A 256 -7.63 11.36 -8.30
N ILE A 257 -8.17 12.14 -7.36
CA ILE A 257 -9.57 12.04 -6.91
C ILE A 257 -10.55 12.14 -8.08
N LYS A 258 -10.36 13.12 -8.98
CA LYS A 258 -11.22 13.29 -10.17
C LYS A 258 -11.14 12.09 -11.11
N GLN A 259 -9.94 11.55 -11.33
CA GLN A 259 -9.74 10.36 -12.15
C GLN A 259 -10.41 9.12 -11.54
N VAL A 260 -10.25 8.89 -10.23
CA VAL A 260 -10.90 7.76 -9.54
C VAL A 260 -12.42 7.83 -9.68
N LYS A 261 -13.03 9.01 -9.46
CA LYS A 261 -14.48 9.20 -9.65
C LYS A 261 -14.92 8.86 -11.07
N LYS A 262 -14.18 9.33 -12.08
CA LYS A 262 -14.48 9.05 -13.49
C LYS A 262 -14.39 7.56 -13.84
N VAL A 263 -13.39 6.83 -13.33
CA VAL A 263 -13.29 5.39 -13.61
C VAL A 263 -14.32 4.59 -12.81
N ARG A 264 -14.71 5.07 -11.62
CA ARG A 264 -15.78 4.47 -10.81
C ARG A 264 -17.15 4.53 -11.49
N GLU A 265 -17.43 5.58 -12.26
CA GLU A 265 -18.65 5.71 -13.08
C GLU A 265 -18.77 4.60 -14.14
N LYS A 266 -17.65 4.01 -14.60
CA LYS A 266 -17.68 2.91 -15.57
C LYS A 266 -18.17 1.60 -14.99
N GLY A 267 -18.09 1.42 -13.66
CA GLY A 267 -18.54 0.21 -12.97
C GLY A 267 -17.67 -1.04 -13.16
N GLU A 268 -16.64 -0.99 -14.02
CA GLU A 268 -15.77 -2.13 -14.34
C GLU A 268 -14.28 -1.76 -14.22
N TYR A 269 -13.46 -2.78 -13.95
CA TYR A 269 -12.01 -2.65 -13.96
C TYR A 269 -11.47 -2.63 -15.39
N SER A 270 -10.46 -1.80 -15.65
CA SER A 270 -9.61 -1.96 -16.84
C SER A 270 -8.13 -1.73 -16.51
N ASP A 271 -7.24 -2.44 -17.22
CA ASP A 271 -5.80 -2.23 -17.09
C ASP A 271 -5.40 -0.78 -17.44
N ALA A 272 -6.05 -0.19 -18.45
CA ALA A 272 -5.77 1.18 -18.87
C ALA A 272 -6.12 2.21 -17.77
N ASP A 273 -7.27 2.03 -17.11
CA ASP A 273 -7.66 2.87 -16.00
C ASP A 273 -6.76 2.65 -14.77
N TYR A 274 -6.40 1.40 -14.49
CA TYR A 274 -5.48 1.08 -13.39
C TYR A 274 -4.09 1.67 -13.61
N ASP A 275 -3.55 1.58 -14.81
CA ASP A 275 -2.24 2.13 -15.17
C ASP A 275 -2.28 3.66 -15.17
N MET A 276 -3.39 4.28 -15.61
CA MET A 276 -3.60 5.73 -15.49
C MET A 276 -3.60 6.17 -14.02
N LEU A 277 -4.36 5.51 -13.15
CA LEU A 277 -4.43 5.86 -11.73
C LEU A 277 -3.09 5.65 -11.03
N THR A 278 -2.42 4.53 -11.30
CA THR A 278 -1.09 4.24 -10.78
C THR A 278 -0.09 5.31 -11.23
N SER A 279 -0.11 5.71 -12.50
CA SER A 279 0.78 6.76 -13.03
C SER A 279 0.51 8.12 -12.38
N ALA A 280 -0.76 8.47 -12.14
CA ALA A 280 -1.12 9.70 -11.44
C ALA A 280 -0.63 9.69 -9.99
N PHE A 281 -0.74 8.55 -9.30
CA PHE A 281 -0.17 8.37 -7.98
C PHE A 281 1.36 8.49 -7.99
N GLU A 282 2.05 7.77 -8.88
CA GLU A 282 3.51 7.81 -9.00
C GLU A 282 4.02 9.22 -9.31
N THR A 283 3.33 9.98 -10.17
CA THR A 283 3.70 11.37 -10.49
C THR A 283 3.51 12.29 -9.28
N SER A 284 2.55 12.00 -8.40
CA SER A 284 2.26 12.84 -7.24
C SER A 284 3.40 12.85 -6.23
N ILE A 285 4.13 11.75 -6.12
CA ILE A 285 5.18 11.53 -5.12
C ILE A 285 6.61 11.76 -5.66
N ILE A 286 6.74 12.38 -6.83
CA ILE A 286 8.01 12.83 -7.45
C ILE A 286 8.20 14.31 -7.19
#